data_AF-A0A3N5BKF4-F1
#
_entry.id   AF-A0A3N5BKF4-F1
#
_cell.length_a   1.000
_cell.length_b   1.000
_cell.length_c   1.000
_cell.angle_alpha   90.00
_cell.angle_beta   90.00
_cell.angle_gamma   90.00
#
_symmetry.space_group_name_H-M   'P 1'
#
loop_
_entity.id
_entity.type
_entity.pdbx_description
1 polymer ?
#
loop_
_entity_poly.entity_id
_entity_poly.type
_entity_poly.pdbx_seq_one_letter_code
_entity_poly.pdbx_strand_id
1 'polypeptide(L)'
;MSALAAAATTTSTGEALQFWVLAAVAVIGALCTILMKKAVHSALCLAGTMIVLAVFYLANGAYFLGVVQVVVYTGAIMMLFLFVVMLVGVTAADSLKETIKGQRWLAVLCGLGFGILLIAGLANAKLTHFNGLGRVNSAGHVEGLAQLIFTRYIFAFEITGALLITAAVGAMVLTHRERTERAATQRELSEKRVREGVQVPPLPAPGVYARHNAVDIAGLLPDGTPSELTVNKTLRARGQIRDVSTEALDDLKALEQSSAERLGRDSREEASK
;
A
#
# COMPACT_ATOMS: atom_id res chain seq x y z
N MET A 1 -15.28 1.43 -53.68
CA MET A 1 -15.11 1.74 -52.25
C MET A 1 -16.46 2.19 -51.73
N SER A 2 -17.14 1.38 -50.91
CA SER A 2 -18.52 1.67 -50.49
C SER A 2 -18.58 2.87 -49.54
N ALA A 3 -19.67 3.63 -49.54
CA ALA A 3 -19.89 4.77 -48.64
C ALA A 3 -19.74 4.42 -47.14
N LEU A 4 -19.98 3.15 -46.78
CA LEU A 4 -19.73 2.58 -45.45
C LEU A 4 -18.24 2.51 -45.07
N ALA A 5 -17.35 2.25 -46.05
CA ALA A 5 -15.91 2.24 -45.82
C ALA A 5 -15.36 3.66 -45.61
N ALA A 6 -15.94 4.66 -46.28
CA ALA A 6 -15.59 6.07 -46.09
C ALA A 6 -16.03 6.58 -44.71
N ALA A 7 -17.25 6.24 -44.27
CA ALA A 7 -17.75 6.59 -42.94
C ALA A 7 -16.95 5.94 -41.80
N ALA A 8 -16.42 4.73 -42.00
CA ALA A 8 -15.55 4.04 -41.05
C ALA A 8 -14.14 4.67 -40.92
N THR A 9 -13.72 5.47 -41.91
CA THR A 9 -12.42 6.18 -41.91
C THR A 9 -12.53 7.65 -41.50
N THR A 10 -13.74 8.19 -41.34
CA THR A 10 -13.96 9.58 -40.92
C THR A 10 -14.22 9.64 -39.43
N THR A 11 -13.22 10.03 -38.64
CA THR A 11 -13.40 10.34 -37.21
C THR A 11 -14.24 11.60 -37.07
N SER A 12 -15.29 11.55 -36.24
CA SER A 12 -16.06 12.76 -35.92
C SER A 12 -15.20 13.73 -35.09
N THR A 13 -15.40 15.03 -35.24
CA THR A 13 -14.71 16.05 -34.42
C THR A 13 -14.91 15.79 -32.91
N GLY A 14 -16.08 15.28 -32.51
CA GLY A 14 -16.37 14.92 -31.12
C GLY A 14 -15.55 13.74 -30.62
N GLU A 15 -15.40 12.69 -31.44
CA GLU A 15 -14.58 11.52 -31.13
C GLU A 15 -13.09 11.87 -31.05
N ALA A 16 -12.61 12.70 -31.98
CA ALA A 16 -11.24 13.19 -31.98
C ALA A 16 -10.93 14.04 -30.74
N LEU A 17 -11.85 14.95 -30.37
CA LEU A 17 -11.71 15.78 -29.18
C LEU A 17 -11.70 14.90 -27.92
N GLN A 18 -12.65 13.97 -27.80
CA GLN A 18 -12.69 13.01 -26.69
C GLN A 18 -11.38 12.23 -26.60
N PHE A 19 -10.85 11.73 -27.72
CA PHE A 19 -9.62 10.96 -27.74
C PHE A 19 -8.44 11.79 -27.21
N TRP A 20 -8.20 12.98 -27.76
CA TRP A 20 -7.04 13.79 -27.39
C TRP A 20 -7.08 14.27 -25.94
N VAL A 21 -8.27 14.63 -25.44
CA VAL A 21 -8.45 15.02 -24.03
C VAL A 21 -8.18 13.83 -23.11
N LEU A 22 -8.83 12.69 -23.35
CA LEU A 22 -8.67 11.51 -22.51
C LEU A 22 -7.24 10.93 -22.61
N ALA A 23 -6.61 11.00 -23.79
CA ALA A 23 -5.25 10.50 -23.99
C ALA A 23 -4.25 11.30 -23.15
N ALA A 24 -4.38 12.64 -23.16
CA ALA A 24 -3.56 13.50 -22.31
C ALA A 24 -3.78 13.18 -20.82
N VAL A 25 -5.03 13.02 -20.39
CA VAL A 25 -5.36 12.65 -18.99
C VAL A 25 -4.79 11.28 -18.61
N ALA A 26 -4.86 10.28 -19.50
CA ALA A 26 -4.31 8.95 -19.26
C ALA A 26 -2.78 8.98 -19.12
N VAL A 27 -2.09 9.71 -20.01
CA VAL A 27 -0.63 9.85 -19.97
C VAL A 27 -0.19 10.59 -18.71
N ILE A 28 -0.85 11.71 -18.37
CA ILE A 28 -0.56 12.45 -17.14
C ILE A 28 -0.82 11.56 -15.92
N GLY A 29 -1.91 10.82 -15.89
CA GLY A 29 -2.22 9.88 -14.80
C GLY A 29 -1.16 8.80 -14.65
N ALA A 30 -0.67 8.22 -15.75
CA ALA A 30 0.35 7.17 -15.74
C ALA A 30 1.69 7.71 -15.26
N LEU A 31 2.07 8.93 -15.70
CA LEU A 31 3.25 9.63 -15.20
C LEU A 31 3.11 9.93 -13.70
N CYS A 32 1.95 10.43 -13.26
CA CYS A 32 1.69 10.68 -11.84
C CYS A 32 1.82 9.41 -11.00
N THR A 33 1.35 8.24 -11.46
CA THR A 33 1.55 6.97 -10.73
C THR A 33 3.02 6.69 -10.42
N ILE A 34 3.93 7.01 -11.32
CA ILE A 34 5.37 6.73 -11.15
C ILE A 34 6.05 7.85 -10.35
N LEU A 35 5.62 9.09 -10.53
CA LEU A 35 6.26 10.28 -9.94
C LEU A 35 5.79 10.57 -8.50
N MET A 36 4.62 10.08 -8.10
CA MET A 36 4.06 10.36 -6.78
C MET A 36 4.79 9.60 -5.68
N LYS A 37 5.25 10.35 -4.66
CA LYS A 37 5.98 9.79 -3.50
C LYS A 37 5.08 8.97 -2.58
N LYS A 38 3.82 9.38 -2.41
CA LYS A 38 2.87 8.68 -1.54
C LYS A 38 2.18 7.58 -2.34
N ALA A 39 2.28 6.34 -1.87
CA ALA A 39 1.73 5.17 -2.52
C ALA A 39 0.21 5.25 -2.74
N VAL A 40 -0.54 5.85 -1.80
CA VAL A 40 -2.00 6.06 -1.96
C VAL A 40 -2.32 6.99 -3.13
N HIS A 41 -1.58 8.09 -3.32
CA HIS A 41 -1.79 8.99 -4.46
C HIS A 41 -1.39 8.33 -5.78
N SER A 42 -0.29 7.58 -5.79
CA SER A 42 0.14 6.79 -6.94
C SER A 42 -0.94 5.80 -7.40
N ALA A 43 -1.53 5.08 -6.44
CA ALA A 43 -2.61 4.13 -6.68
C ALA A 43 -3.90 4.80 -7.16
N LEU A 44 -4.30 5.95 -6.58
CA LEU A 44 -5.45 6.73 -7.07
C LEU A 44 -5.25 7.25 -8.50
N CYS A 45 -4.05 7.72 -8.84
CA CYS A 45 -3.72 8.10 -10.22
C CYS A 45 -3.84 6.90 -11.16
N LEU A 46 -3.37 5.71 -10.74
CA LEU A 46 -3.47 4.49 -11.53
C LEU A 46 -4.94 4.07 -11.72
N ALA A 47 -5.75 4.15 -10.67
CA ALA A 47 -7.20 3.92 -10.74
C ALA A 47 -7.86 4.85 -11.78
N GLY A 48 -7.52 6.14 -11.75
CA GLY A 48 -7.97 7.11 -12.73
C GLY A 48 -7.59 6.72 -14.16
N THR A 49 -6.35 6.30 -14.41
CA THR A 49 -5.94 5.84 -15.75
C THR A 49 -6.72 4.60 -16.21
N MET A 50 -7.00 3.65 -15.33
CA MET A 50 -7.77 2.45 -15.66
C MET A 50 -9.21 2.80 -16.06
N ILE A 51 -9.82 3.81 -15.41
CA ILE A 51 -11.14 4.34 -15.81
C ILE A 51 -11.05 4.98 -17.19
N VAL A 52 -10.04 5.80 -17.46
CA VAL A 52 -9.87 6.43 -18.79
C VAL A 52 -9.69 5.36 -19.88
N LEU A 53 -8.92 4.30 -19.61
CA LEU A 53 -8.80 3.15 -20.51
C LEU A 53 -10.14 2.44 -20.73
N ALA A 54 -10.97 2.30 -19.69
CA ALA A 54 -12.32 1.74 -19.86
C ALA A 54 -13.19 2.61 -20.78
N VAL A 55 -13.10 3.94 -20.65
CA VAL A 55 -13.78 4.87 -21.57
C VAL A 55 -13.25 4.72 -23.00
N PHE A 56 -11.95 4.50 -23.20
CA PHE A 56 -11.42 4.17 -24.52
C PHE A 56 -11.98 2.86 -25.08
N TYR A 57 -12.10 1.81 -24.28
CA TYR A 57 -12.72 0.56 -24.74
C TYR A 57 -14.18 0.76 -25.14
N LEU A 58 -14.95 1.48 -24.34
CA LEU A 58 -16.34 1.82 -24.65
C LEU A 58 -16.44 2.64 -25.95
N ALA A 59 -15.58 3.65 -26.11
CA ALA A 59 -15.55 4.51 -27.29
C ALA A 59 -15.16 3.73 -28.57
N ASN A 60 -14.32 2.71 -28.47
CA ASN A 60 -13.94 1.85 -29.59
C ASN A 60 -14.94 0.72 -29.86
N GLY A 61 -16.07 0.65 -29.15
CA GLY A 61 -17.09 -0.39 -29.33
C GLY A 61 -16.77 -1.72 -28.65
N ALA A 62 -15.81 -1.76 -27.73
CA ALA A 62 -15.47 -2.93 -26.92
C ALA A 62 -16.23 -2.90 -25.58
N TYR A 63 -17.56 -2.96 -25.61
CA TYR A 63 -18.39 -2.72 -24.42
C TYR A 63 -18.16 -3.72 -23.29
N PHE A 64 -18.11 -5.02 -23.60
CA PHE A 64 -17.85 -6.04 -22.59
C PHE A 64 -16.50 -5.82 -21.90
N LEU A 65 -15.44 -5.57 -22.68
CA LEU A 65 -14.10 -5.33 -22.14
C LEU A 65 -14.04 -4.04 -21.32
N GLY A 66 -14.73 -2.98 -21.75
CA GLY A 66 -14.87 -1.74 -20.99
C GLY A 66 -15.51 -1.93 -19.62
N VAL A 67 -16.60 -2.71 -19.56
CA VAL A 67 -17.27 -3.03 -18.27
C VAL A 67 -16.36 -3.88 -17.38
N VAL A 68 -15.72 -4.92 -17.92
CA VAL A 68 -14.77 -5.75 -17.18
C VAL A 68 -13.58 -4.92 -16.67
N GLN A 69 -13.12 -3.93 -17.42
CA GLN A 69 -12.07 -3.00 -17.00
C GLN A 69 -12.47 -2.23 -15.73
N VAL A 70 -13.71 -1.73 -15.68
CA VAL A 70 -14.21 -1.02 -14.50
C VAL A 70 -14.41 -1.97 -13.32
N VAL A 71 -15.07 -3.11 -13.53
CA VAL A 71 -15.45 -4.01 -12.43
C VAL A 71 -14.24 -4.75 -11.85
N VAL A 72 -13.36 -5.29 -12.71
CA VAL A 72 -12.26 -6.16 -12.28
C VAL A 72 -11.00 -5.34 -12.00
N TYR A 73 -10.50 -4.58 -12.97
CA TYR A 73 -9.23 -3.86 -12.81
C TYR A 73 -9.37 -2.68 -11.85
N THR A 74 -10.31 -1.77 -12.12
CA THR A 74 -10.52 -0.61 -11.24
C THR A 74 -11.26 -0.97 -9.96
N GLY A 75 -12.22 -1.90 -10.02
CA GLY A 75 -13.00 -2.31 -8.86
C GLY A 75 -12.22 -3.23 -7.93
N ALA A 76 -12.04 -4.49 -8.31
CA ALA A 76 -11.46 -5.49 -7.41
C ALA A 76 -9.95 -5.32 -7.19
N ILE A 77 -9.16 -5.27 -8.27
CA ILE A 77 -7.69 -5.32 -8.20
C ILE A 77 -7.14 -4.03 -7.56
N MET A 78 -7.60 -2.87 -8.04
CA MET A 78 -7.13 -1.59 -7.51
C MET A 78 -7.54 -1.37 -6.06
N MET A 79 -8.76 -1.77 -5.66
CA MET A 79 -9.18 -1.64 -4.26
C MET A 79 -8.37 -2.57 -3.35
N LEU A 80 -8.06 -3.80 -3.79
CA LEU A 80 -7.16 -4.68 -3.05
C LEU A 80 -5.78 -4.05 -2.88
N PHE A 81 -5.23 -3.46 -3.96
CA PHE A 81 -3.94 -2.78 -3.90
C PHE A 81 -3.97 -1.58 -2.93
N LEU A 82 -4.98 -0.72 -3.02
CA LEU A 82 -5.18 0.41 -2.11
C LEU A 82 -5.29 -0.05 -0.66
N PHE A 83 -6.05 -1.11 -0.40
CA PHE A 83 -6.22 -1.68 0.93
C PHE A 83 -4.90 -2.19 1.49
N VAL A 84 -4.13 -2.95 0.70
CA VAL A 84 -2.81 -3.46 1.11
C VAL A 84 -1.84 -2.31 1.39
N VAL A 85 -1.74 -1.34 0.50
CA VAL A 85 -0.86 -0.17 0.69
C VAL A 85 -1.25 0.61 1.95
N MET A 86 -2.54 0.75 2.23
CA MET A 86 -3.03 1.43 3.42
C MET A 86 -2.76 0.63 4.70
N LEU A 87 -2.96 -0.68 4.69
CA LEU A 87 -2.68 -1.58 5.82
C LEU A 87 -1.20 -1.61 6.19
N VAL A 88 -0.32 -1.67 5.18
CA VAL A 88 1.14 -1.68 5.41
C VAL A 88 1.61 -0.34 5.98
N GLY A 89 0.81 0.74 5.85
CA GLY A 89 1.10 2.01 6.49
C GLY A 89 2.42 2.60 6.01
N VAL A 90 2.65 2.61 4.69
CA VAL A 90 3.91 3.06 4.10
C VAL A 90 4.04 4.58 4.25
N THR A 91 4.65 5.05 5.34
CA THR A 91 5.21 6.40 5.41
C THR A 91 6.39 6.44 4.45
N ALA A 92 6.10 6.91 3.24
CA ALA A 92 7.07 7.11 2.17
C ALA A 92 8.17 8.09 2.59
N ALA A 93 9.15 7.56 3.30
CA ALA A 93 10.41 8.22 3.65
C ALA A 93 11.56 7.22 3.48
N ASP A 94 11.47 6.36 2.45
CA ASP A 94 12.69 5.72 1.97
C ASP A 94 13.56 6.80 1.36
N SER A 95 14.74 6.96 1.96
CA SER A 95 15.78 7.86 1.53
C SER A 95 16.05 7.67 0.04
N LEU A 96 15.99 8.75 -0.75
CA LEU A 96 16.37 8.76 -2.17
C LEU A 96 17.88 8.58 -2.38
N LYS A 97 18.56 7.91 -1.45
CA LYS A 97 19.97 7.58 -1.54
C LYS A 97 20.10 6.42 -2.51
N GLU A 98 20.52 6.73 -3.72
CA GLU A 98 20.90 5.71 -4.70
C GLU A 98 21.91 4.74 -4.07
N THR A 99 21.52 3.47 -3.95
CA THR A 99 22.44 2.39 -3.55
C THR A 99 23.50 2.17 -4.63
N ILE A 100 23.11 2.36 -5.91
CA ILE A 100 23.97 2.25 -7.08
C ILE A 100 23.98 3.60 -7.80
N LYS A 101 25.13 4.29 -7.79
CA LYS A 101 25.30 5.60 -8.44
C LYS A 101 25.00 5.49 -9.94
N GLY A 102 24.08 6.31 -10.43
CA GLY A 102 23.76 6.39 -11.86
C GLY A 102 22.66 5.43 -12.34
N GLN A 103 22.10 4.59 -11.47
CA GLN A 103 21.00 3.69 -11.82
C GLN A 103 19.76 4.46 -12.32
N ARG A 104 19.40 5.60 -11.71
CA ARG A 104 18.22 6.37 -12.14
C ARG A 104 18.40 6.92 -13.55
N TRP A 105 19.59 7.43 -13.87
CA TRP A 105 19.89 7.92 -15.21
C TRP A 105 19.85 6.80 -16.25
N LEU A 106 20.40 5.63 -15.93
CA LEU A 106 20.33 4.48 -16.83
C LEU A 106 18.89 3.99 -17.02
N ALA A 107 18.08 3.94 -15.95
CA ALA A 107 16.68 3.56 -16.02
C ALA A 107 15.85 4.54 -16.89
N VAL A 108 16.10 5.86 -16.75
CA VAL A 108 15.46 6.87 -17.59
C VAL A 108 15.88 6.71 -19.06
N LEU A 109 17.17 6.51 -19.32
CA LEU A 109 17.69 6.30 -20.68
C LEU A 109 17.09 5.04 -21.32
N CYS A 110 17.04 3.92 -20.60
CA CYS A 110 16.43 2.68 -21.07
C CYS A 110 14.93 2.85 -21.31
N GLY A 111 14.20 3.50 -20.40
CA GLY A 111 12.77 3.76 -20.55
C GLY A 111 12.46 4.64 -21.76
N LEU A 112 13.22 5.71 -21.95
CA LEU A 112 13.08 6.61 -23.09
C LEU A 112 13.46 5.93 -24.40
N GLY A 113 14.58 5.18 -24.41
CA GLY A 113 15.02 4.41 -25.57
C GLY A 113 14.00 3.35 -25.98
N PHE A 114 13.43 2.62 -25.03
CA PHE A 114 12.36 1.66 -25.30
C PHE A 114 11.10 2.33 -25.84
N GLY A 115 10.70 3.48 -25.27
CA GLY A 115 9.57 4.26 -25.76
C GLY A 115 9.76 4.75 -27.19
N ILE A 116 10.93 5.29 -27.52
CA ILE A 116 11.28 5.71 -28.88
C ILE A 116 11.24 4.52 -29.85
N LEU A 117 11.81 3.38 -29.46
CA LEU A 117 11.81 2.18 -30.29
C LEU A 117 10.39 1.70 -30.59
N LEU A 118 9.50 1.69 -29.59
CA LEU A 118 8.10 1.34 -29.77
C LEU A 118 7.39 2.33 -30.71
N ILE A 119 7.56 3.64 -30.50
CA ILE A 119 6.95 4.66 -31.35
C ILE A 119 7.45 4.54 -32.80
N ALA A 120 8.75 4.35 -33.00
CA ALA A 120 9.34 4.14 -34.32
C ALA A 120 8.82 2.85 -34.97
N GLY A 121 8.70 1.76 -34.20
CA GLY A 121 8.13 0.50 -34.69
C GLY A 121 6.67 0.65 -35.13
N LEU A 122 5.85 1.32 -34.33
CA LEU A 122 4.45 1.60 -34.66
C LEU A 122 4.34 2.56 -35.86
N ALA A 123 5.18 3.59 -35.96
CA ALA A 123 5.16 4.55 -37.07
C ALA A 123 5.56 3.91 -38.41
N ASN A 124 6.44 2.91 -38.38
CA ASN A 124 6.84 2.15 -39.56
C ASN A 124 5.87 1.01 -39.91
N ALA A 125 4.98 0.63 -38.99
CA ALA A 125 3.99 -0.41 -39.24
C ALA A 125 2.93 0.08 -40.24
N LYS A 126 2.94 -0.48 -41.45
CA LYS A 126 1.92 -0.19 -42.46
C LYS A 126 0.68 -1.04 -42.20
N LEU A 127 -0.30 -0.46 -41.50
CA LEU A 127 -1.63 -1.05 -41.36
C LEU A 127 -2.42 -0.74 -42.64
N THR A 128 -2.52 -1.72 -43.53
CA THR A 128 -3.22 -1.59 -44.83
C THR A 128 -4.73 -1.79 -44.73
N HIS A 129 -5.21 -2.45 -43.67
CA HIS A 129 -6.62 -2.75 -43.46
C HIS A 129 -7.03 -2.55 -41.99
N PHE A 130 -8.02 -1.69 -41.75
CA PHE A 130 -8.69 -1.58 -40.46
C PHE A 130 -10.03 -2.33 -40.54
N ASN A 131 -10.11 -3.49 -39.89
CA ASN A 131 -11.32 -4.33 -39.94
C ASN A 131 -12.37 -3.97 -38.88
N GLY A 132 -12.11 -2.97 -38.03
CA GLY A 132 -13.01 -2.57 -36.94
C GLY A 132 -13.45 -3.72 -36.04
N LEU A 133 -14.45 -3.47 -35.18
CA LEU A 133 -15.09 -4.51 -34.35
C LEU A 133 -16.48 -4.91 -34.85
N GLY A 134 -17.07 -4.19 -35.81
CA GLY A 134 -18.47 -4.37 -36.22
C GLY A 134 -18.81 -5.76 -36.75
N ARG A 135 -17.91 -6.39 -37.51
CA ARG A 135 -18.12 -7.76 -38.02
C ARG A 135 -18.00 -8.82 -36.92
N VAL A 136 -17.15 -8.59 -35.93
CA VAL A 136 -16.91 -9.53 -34.83
C VAL A 136 -18.02 -9.42 -33.78
N ASN A 137 -18.55 -8.21 -33.58
CA ASN A 137 -19.61 -7.93 -32.61
C ASN A 137 -21.03 -8.13 -33.18
N SER A 138 -21.19 -8.59 -34.43
CA SER A 138 -22.51 -8.70 -35.08
C SER A 138 -23.44 -9.71 -34.41
N ALA A 139 -22.89 -10.70 -33.70
CA ALA A 139 -23.64 -11.72 -32.97
C ALA A 139 -23.88 -11.36 -31.49
N GLY A 140 -23.47 -10.17 -31.04
CA GLY A 140 -23.46 -9.75 -29.64
C GLY A 140 -22.05 -9.75 -29.04
N HIS A 141 -21.81 -8.82 -28.11
CA HIS A 141 -20.49 -8.60 -27.51
C HIS A 141 -20.09 -9.72 -26.55
N VAL A 142 -21.06 -10.23 -25.77
CA VAL A 142 -20.82 -11.27 -24.76
C VAL A 142 -20.90 -12.64 -25.42
N GLU A 143 -21.90 -12.83 -26.27
CA GLU A 143 -22.19 -14.08 -26.97
C GLU A 143 -21.06 -14.46 -27.94
N GLY A 144 -20.56 -13.49 -28.72
CA GLY A 144 -19.45 -13.71 -29.63
C GLY A 144 -18.15 -14.09 -28.89
N LEU A 145 -17.90 -13.45 -27.75
CA LEU A 145 -16.75 -13.80 -26.91
C LEU A 145 -16.92 -15.18 -26.27
N ALA A 146 -18.11 -15.49 -25.74
CA ALA A 146 -18.41 -16.78 -25.13
C ALA A 146 -18.23 -17.93 -26.15
N GLN A 147 -18.70 -17.76 -27.39
CA GLN A 147 -18.47 -18.75 -28.45
C GLN A 147 -16.98 -18.98 -28.67
N LEU A 148 -16.16 -17.93 -28.75
CA LEU A 148 -14.70 -18.07 -28.91
C LEU A 148 -14.05 -18.79 -27.72
N ILE A 149 -14.42 -18.40 -26.50
CA ILE A 149 -13.86 -18.95 -25.26
C ILE A 149 -14.19 -20.44 -25.14
N PHE A 150 -15.45 -20.82 -25.35
CA PHE A 150 -15.90 -22.20 -25.13
C PHE A 150 -15.68 -23.15 -26.32
N THR A 151 -15.30 -22.65 -27.49
CA THR A 151 -14.99 -23.52 -28.65
C THR A 151 -13.49 -23.56 -28.94
N ARG A 152 -12.89 -22.41 -29.25
CA ARG A 152 -11.50 -22.33 -29.71
C ARG A 152 -10.50 -22.20 -28.56
N TYR A 153 -10.87 -21.47 -27.51
CA TYR A 153 -9.97 -21.13 -26.40
C TYR A 153 -10.28 -21.89 -25.10
N ILE A 154 -10.96 -23.04 -25.18
CA ILE A 154 -11.36 -23.82 -24.00
C ILE A 154 -10.18 -24.19 -23.10
N PHE A 155 -9.04 -24.58 -23.70
CA PHE A 155 -7.83 -24.87 -22.94
C PHE A 155 -7.24 -23.64 -22.25
N ALA A 156 -7.26 -22.47 -22.92
CA ALA A 156 -6.79 -21.24 -22.29
C ALA A 156 -7.70 -20.83 -21.13
N PHE A 157 -9.01 -21.03 -21.27
CA PHE A 157 -9.98 -20.81 -20.20
C PHE A 157 -9.72 -21.73 -19.00
N GLU A 158 -9.54 -23.03 -19.24
CA GLU A 158 -9.32 -24.02 -18.19
C GLU A 158 -8.01 -23.77 -17.43
N ILE A 159 -6.92 -23.49 -18.16
CA ILE A 159 -5.62 -23.13 -17.56
C ILE A 159 -5.74 -21.83 -16.75
N THR A 160 -6.53 -20.85 -17.21
CA THR A 160 -6.79 -19.63 -16.43
C THR A 160 -7.55 -19.94 -15.14
N GLY A 161 -8.53 -20.85 -15.18
CA GLY A 161 -9.23 -21.32 -13.99
C GLY A 161 -8.30 -22.00 -12.99
N ALA A 162 -7.46 -22.92 -13.46
CA ALA A 162 -6.45 -23.58 -12.63
C ALA A 162 -5.46 -22.57 -12.01
N LEU A 163 -5.06 -21.55 -12.76
CA LEU A 163 -4.21 -20.45 -12.28
C LEU A 163 -4.91 -19.69 -11.14
N LEU A 164 -6.20 -19.34 -11.27
CA LEU A 164 -6.94 -18.62 -10.23
C LEU A 164 -7.11 -19.45 -8.95
N ILE A 165 -7.38 -20.75 -9.07
CA ILE A 165 -7.45 -21.67 -7.92
C ILE A 165 -6.08 -21.73 -7.23
N THR A 166 -5.02 -21.92 -8.01
CA THR A 166 -3.65 -21.99 -7.49
C THR A 166 -3.24 -20.68 -6.81
N ALA A 167 -3.59 -19.54 -7.39
CA ALA A 167 -3.33 -18.23 -6.78
C ALA A 167 -4.09 -18.03 -5.47
N ALA A 168 -5.37 -18.45 -5.40
CA ALA A 168 -6.16 -18.37 -4.18
C ALA A 168 -5.60 -19.27 -3.06
N VAL A 169 -5.26 -20.53 -3.38
CA VAL A 169 -4.60 -21.44 -2.43
C VAL A 169 -3.24 -20.90 -2.01
N GLY A 170 -2.43 -20.41 -2.96
CA GLY A 170 -1.13 -19.81 -2.67
C GLY A 170 -1.23 -18.60 -1.75
N ALA A 171 -2.18 -17.69 -1.99
CA ALA A 171 -2.42 -16.55 -1.12
C ALA A 171 -2.90 -16.99 0.28
N MET A 172 -3.77 -17.98 0.39
CA MET A 172 -4.22 -18.53 1.67
C MET A 172 -3.05 -19.12 2.46
N VAL A 173 -2.25 -20.00 1.86
CA VAL A 173 -1.10 -20.65 2.52
C VAL A 173 -0.06 -19.62 2.94
N LEU A 174 0.23 -18.62 2.09
CA LEU A 174 1.25 -17.60 2.38
C LEU A 174 0.81 -16.63 3.48
N THR A 175 -0.49 -16.40 3.64
CA THR A 175 -1.04 -15.52 4.68
C THR A 175 -1.43 -16.28 5.95
N HIS A 176 -1.51 -17.61 5.91
CA HIS A 176 -1.84 -18.41 7.06
C HIS A 176 -0.70 -18.40 8.07
N ARG A 177 -0.90 -17.69 9.18
CA ARG A 177 0.04 -17.69 10.30
C ARG A 177 -0.36 -18.75 11.30
N GLU A 178 0.22 -19.94 11.16
CA GLU A 178 0.07 -20.98 12.17
C GLU A 178 0.94 -20.63 13.39
N ARG A 179 0.35 -20.66 14.59
CA ARG A 179 1.13 -20.55 15.83
C ARG A 179 1.78 -21.90 16.07
N THR A 180 3.08 -22.00 15.79
CA THR A 180 3.87 -23.22 16.02
C THR A 180 3.99 -23.58 17.50
N GLU A 181 3.72 -22.62 18.39
CA GLU A 181 3.73 -22.82 19.83
C GLU A 181 2.35 -22.57 20.42
N ARG A 182 1.97 -23.40 21.40
CA ARG A 182 0.81 -23.15 22.24
C ARG A 182 0.99 -21.80 22.94
N ALA A 183 -0.05 -20.97 22.97
CA ALA A 183 -0.04 -19.76 23.77
C ALA A 183 0.19 -20.11 25.24
N ALA A 184 1.26 -19.56 25.84
CA ALA A 184 1.61 -19.82 27.22
C ALA A 184 0.45 -19.46 28.16
N THR A 185 0.19 -20.32 29.13
CA THR A 185 -0.87 -20.04 30.11
C THR A 185 -0.44 -18.94 31.09
N GLN A 186 -1.40 -18.28 31.74
CA GLN A 186 -1.08 -17.30 32.80
C GLN A 186 -0.18 -17.90 33.88
N ARG A 187 -0.36 -19.18 34.21
CA ARG A 187 0.45 -19.90 35.19
C ARG A 187 1.90 -20.05 34.72
N GLU A 188 2.12 -20.52 33.50
CA GLU A 188 3.47 -20.65 32.91
C GLU A 188 4.19 -19.30 32.84
N LEU A 189 3.49 -18.23 32.45
CA LEU A 189 4.03 -16.87 32.46
C LEU A 189 4.40 -16.40 33.87
N SER A 190 3.61 -16.77 34.89
CA SER A 190 3.89 -16.45 36.28
C SER A 190 5.12 -17.20 36.81
N GLU A 191 5.21 -18.51 36.55
CA GLU A 191 6.35 -19.34 36.95
C GLU A 191 7.65 -18.87 36.27
N LYS A 192 7.58 -18.46 34.99
CA LYS A 192 8.71 -17.86 34.28
C LYS A 192 9.18 -16.56 34.93
N ARG A 193 8.27 -15.65 35.28
CA ARG A 193 8.60 -14.40 35.99
C ARG A 193 9.29 -14.64 37.32
N VAL A 194 8.80 -15.61 38.10
CA VAL A 194 9.41 -15.98 39.40
C VAL A 194 10.80 -16.58 39.20
N ARG A 195 10.97 -17.46 38.19
CA ARG A 195 12.26 -18.11 37.90
C ARG A 195 13.32 -17.12 37.42
N GLU A 196 12.94 -16.19 36.54
CA GLU A 196 13.86 -15.18 36.00
C GLU A 196 14.28 -14.16 37.06
N GLY A 197 13.47 -13.94 38.10
CA GLY A 197 13.81 -13.08 39.23
C GLY A 197 13.91 -11.59 38.91
N VAL A 198 13.73 -11.18 37.65
CA VAL A 198 13.85 -9.78 37.20
C VAL A 198 12.62 -8.97 37.60
N GLN A 199 11.42 -9.50 37.33
CA GLN A 199 10.15 -8.80 37.59
C GLN A 199 9.06 -9.81 37.94
N VAL A 200 8.87 -10.03 39.25
CA VAL A 200 7.88 -10.97 39.79
C VAL A 200 6.43 -10.50 39.61
N PRO A 201 6.06 -9.23 39.93
CA PRO A 201 4.69 -8.77 39.72
C PRO A 201 4.37 -8.59 38.23
N PRO A 202 3.10 -8.74 37.82
CA PRO A 202 2.68 -8.40 36.47
C PRO A 202 2.94 -6.92 36.19
N LEU A 203 3.23 -6.60 34.92
CA LEU A 203 3.37 -5.21 34.51
C LEU A 203 2.04 -4.48 34.77
N PRO A 204 2.11 -3.22 35.24
CA PRO A 204 0.93 -2.39 35.40
C PRO A 204 0.26 -2.17 34.04
N ALA A 205 -1.04 -1.84 34.07
CA ALA A 205 -1.75 -1.51 32.84
C ALA A 205 -1.05 -0.33 32.11
N PRO A 206 -1.07 -0.32 30.77
CA PRO A 206 -0.55 0.82 30.00
C PRO A 206 -1.19 2.12 30.51
N GLY A 207 -0.37 3.13 30.82
CA GLY A 207 -0.84 4.42 31.31
C GLY A 207 -0.73 4.66 32.82
N VAL A 208 -0.56 3.63 33.66
CA VAL A 208 -0.52 3.80 35.13
C VAL A 208 0.65 4.66 35.60
N TYR A 209 1.81 4.54 34.94
CA TYR A 209 3.01 5.36 35.22
C TYR A 209 3.37 6.27 34.04
N ALA A 210 2.51 6.39 33.03
CA ALA A 210 2.79 7.24 31.87
C ALA A 210 2.42 8.69 32.19
N ARG A 211 3.43 9.57 32.23
CA ARG A 211 3.22 11.03 32.37
C ARG A 211 2.93 11.70 31.03
N HIS A 212 3.17 10.99 29.92
CA HIS A 212 2.89 11.44 28.57
C HIS A 212 2.30 10.27 27.74
N ASN A 213 1.66 10.61 26.63
CA ASN A 213 1.18 9.64 25.64
C ASN A 213 2.17 9.42 24.48
N ALA A 214 3.34 10.08 24.52
CA ALA A 214 4.40 9.89 23.53
C ALA A 214 5.01 8.47 23.64
N VAL A 215 5.30 7.85 22.49
CA VAL A 215 5.86 6.48 22.41
C VAL A 215 7.40 6.45 22.41
N ASP A 216 8.01 7.62 22.25
CA ASP A 216 9.43 7.87 22.08
C ASP A 216 10.05 8.64 23.27
N ILE A 217 9.27 8.87 24.33
CA ILE A 217 9.75 9.39 25.61
C ILE A 217 9.60 8.26 26.64
N ALA A 218 10.57 8.11 27.53
CA ALA A 218 10.51 7.13 28.60
C ALA A 218 9.65 7.64 29.77
N GLY A 219 8.73 6.80 30.23
CA GLY A 219 8.07 7.01 31.51
C GLY A 219 9.08 6.94 32.66
N LEU A 220 8.86 7.74 33.69
CA LEU A 220 9.74 7.79 34.86
C LEU A 220 9.34 6.71 35.88
N LEU A 221 10.35 6.05 36.45
CA LEU A 221 10.20 5.22 37.63
C LEU A 221 9.94 6.11 38.86
N PRO A 222 9.50 5.51 40.00
CA PRO A 222 9.28 6.27 41.23
C PRO A 222 10.52 7.04 41.72
N ASP A 223 11.72 6.58 41.40
CA ASP A 223 12.99 7.23 41.72
C ASP A 223 13.39 8.35 40.72
N GLY A 224 12.55 8.63 39.73
CA GLY A 224 12.82 9.60 38.67
C GLY A 224 13.75 9.13 37.57
N THR A 225 14.19 7.86 37.59
CA THR A 225 14.98 7.31 36.49
C THR A 225 14.11 6.90 35.29
N PRO A 226 14.58 7.04 34.04
CA PRO A 226 13.83 6.64 32.86
C PRO A 226 13.61 5.11 32.80
N SER A 227 12.35 4.67 32.69
CA SER A 227 12.00 3.27 32.54
C SER A 227 12.17 2.79 31.10
N GLU A 228 13.17 1.93 30.87
CA GLU A 228 13.42 1.32 29.57
C GLU A 228 12.25 0.48 29.02
N LEU A 229 11.37 -0.01 29.89
CA LEU A 229 10.24 -0.86 29.50
C LEU A 229 9.10 -0.08 28.83
N THR A 230 9.09 1.24 28.99
CA THR A 230 8.00 2.11 28.51
C THR A 230 8.21 2.61 27.09
N VAL A 231 9.43 2.50 26.55
CA VAL A 231 9.78 2.94 25.19
C VAL A 231 9.83 1.78 24.21
N ASN A 232 9.46 2.05 22.96
CA ASN A 232 9.53 1.06 21.89
C ASN A 232 10.98 0.64 21.63
N LYS A 233 11.27 -0.68 21.70
CA LYS A 233 12.61 -1.25 21.46
C LYS A 233 13.22 -0.82 20.11
N THR A 234 12.39 -0.64 19.09
CA THR A 234 12.82 -0.24 17.74
C THR A 234 13.28 1.22 17.70
N LEU A 235 12.56 2.13 18.35
CA LEU A 235 12.94 3.54 18.45
C LEU A 235 14.23 3.69 19.25
N ARG A 236 14.37 2.91 20.32
CA ARG A 236 15.60 2.82 21.10
C ARG A 236 16.80 2.38 20.27
N ALA A 237 16.65 1.27 19.54
CA ALA A 237 17.71 0.73 18.70
C ALA A 237 18.16 1.72 17.59
N ARG A 238 17.28 2.64 17.19
CA ARG A 238 17.56 3.69 16.20
C ARG A 238 18.09 4.99 16.81
N GLY A 239 18.20 5.09 18.14
CA GLY A 239 18.58 6.34 18.82
C GLY A 239 17.54 7.47 18.66
N GLN A 240 16.27 7.11 18.42
CA GLN A 240 15.17 8.06 18.20
C GLN A 240 14.35 8.29 19.47
N ILE A 241 14.97 8.16 20.64
CA ILE A 241 14.34 8.46 21.93
C ILE A 241 14.59 9.93 22.25
N ARG A 242 13.54 10.62 22.69
CA ARG A 242 13.65 11.96 23.25
C ARG A 242 13.92 11.86 24.74
N ASP A 243 14.82 12.70 25.23
CA ASP A 243 15.06 12.85 26.65
C ASP A 243 13.82 13.38 27.36
N VAL A 244 13.67 12.99 28.64
CA VAL A 244 12.59 13.49 29.48
C VAL A 244 12.84 14.97 29.79
N SER A 245 11.82 15.82 29.63
CA SER A 245 11.98 17.25 29.88
C SER A 245 12.31 17.53 31.36
N THR A 246 13.07 18.60 31.61
CA THR A 246 13.36 19.07 32.98
C THR A 246 12.07 19.39 33.74
N GLU A 247 11.07 19.93 33.05
CA GLU A 247 9.74 20.19 33.58
C GLU A 247 9.05 18.91 34.11
N ALA A 248 9.15 17.80 33.37
CA ALA A 248 8.57 16.53 33.82
C ALA A 248 9.29 15.93 35.03
N LEU A 249 10.60 16.20 35.20
CA LEU A 249 11.36 15.81 36.39
C LEU A 249 10.99 16.67 37.60
N ASP A 250 10.77 17.97 37.40
CA ASP A 250 10.38 18.88 38.48
C ASP A 250 8.95 18.61 38.95
N ASP A 251 8.04 18.28 38.04
CA ASP A 251 6.69 17.81 38.34
C ASP A 251 6.70 16.54 39.21
N LEU A 252 7.62 15.61 38.94
CA LEU A 252 7.75 14.39 39.72
C LEU A 252 8.21 14.70 41.16
N LYS A 253 9.22 15.57 41.31
CA LYS A 253 9.70 16.01 42.62
C LYS A 253 8.62 16.72 43.44
N ALA A 254 7.82 17.57 42.80
CA ALA A 254 6.71 18.26 43.45
C ALA A 254 5.63 17.28 43.97
N LEU A 255 5.36 16.22 43.19
CA LEU A 255 4.45 15.15 43.61
C LEU A 255 5.02 14.34 44.78
N GLU A 256 6.30 13.97 44.73
CA GLU A 256 6.96 13.27 45.85
C GLU A 256 6.93 14.09 47.13
N GLN A 257 7.22 15.39 47.06
CA GLN A 257 7.11 16.30 48.21
C GLN A 257 5.68 16.34 48.75
N SER A 258 4.69 16.51 47.88
CA SER A 258 3.27 16.51 48.26
C SER A 258 2.80 15.19 48.88
N SER A 259 3.34 14.06 48.41
CA SER A 259 3.08 12.74 48.96
C SER A 259 3.77 12.53 50.31
N ALA A 260 5.01 13.01 50.46
CA ALA A 260 5.77 12.94 51.71
C ALA A 260 5.09 13.76 52.82
N GLU A 261 4.64 14.98 52.51
CA GLU A 261 3.87 15.82 53.43
C GLU A 261 2.58 15.15 53.87
N ARG A 262 1.80 14.58 52.94
CA ARG A 262 0.56 13.86 53.26
C ARG A 262 0.79 12.61 54.11
N LEU A 263 1.89 11.92 53.90
CA LEU A 263 2.26 10.72 54.64
C LEU A 263 2.98 11.03 55.97
N GLY A 264 3.21 12.31 56.29
CA GLY A 264 3.95 12.72 57.48
C GLY A 264 5.42 12.27 57.49
N ARG A 265 5.99 12.00 56.30
CA ARG A 265 7.40 11.65 56.14
C ARG A 265 8.22 12.93 56.06
N ASP A 266 8.51 13.50 57.22
CA ASP A 266 9.31 14.72 57.31
C ASP A 266 10.77 14.39 56.99
N SER A 267 11.37 15.07 56.01
CA SER A 267 12.75 14.87 55.55
C SER A 267 13.83 15.28 56.57
N ARG A 268 13.43 15.55 57.82
CA ARG A 268 14.31 16.01 58.91
C ARG A 268 14.98 14.88 59.69
N GLU A 269 14.55 13.63 59.55
CA GLU A 269 15.14 12.51 60.31
C GLU A 269 16.36 11.86 59.64
N GLU A 270 16.58 12.01 58.34
CA GLU A 270 17.71 11.39 57.64
C GLU A 270 19.03 12.18 57.71
N ALA A 271 19.00 13.47 58.11
CA ALA A 271 20.20 14.29 58.25
C ALA A 271 20.93 14.13 59.61
N SER A 272 20.49 13.19 60.46
CA SER A 272 21.00 12.97 61.83
C SER A 272 21.68 11.60 62.03
N LYS A 273 22.06 10.90 60.95
CA LYS A 273 22.94 9.73 60.99
C LYS A 273 23.99 9.81 59.89
#